data_AF-A0A7Y2FAJ8-F1
#
_entry.id   AF-A0A7Y2FAJ8-F1
#
_cell.length_a   1.000
_cell.length_b   1.000
_cell.length_c   1.000
_cell.angle_alpha   90.00
_cell.angle_beta   90.00
_cell.angle_gamma   90.00
#
_symmetry.space_group_name_H-M   'P 1'
#
loop_
_entity.id
_entity.type
_entity.pdbx_description
1 polymer ?
#
loop_
_entity_poly.entity_id
_entity_poly.type
_entity_poly.pdbx_seq_one_letter_code
_entity_poly.pdbx_strand_id
1 'polypeptide(L)'
;MRVPLLTSVLLLLATSASGEPPEFAASKSDAKVKVFVLAGQSNMEGRGFPEPLAWQTTQKEYRERYTHFIQDGDFDAFNQLVAQTRDPNDRRKSPTYRWSTRGDVWIDYLGKRGDLTVGYGAPKDGFGPEFNFGHVVGNHFDQQVLIIKTSWGGRALARGFLSPSSMLTDDQYATLAEAQNEESRQWNATEPAKIEAYNAKVTQENKTAEKKKRLRKFKPREMVTMQQYKEQYGKDYRNMIAEVRDCLAELGERFPGYRNQGYEIEGFVW
;
A
#
# COMPACT_ATOMS: atom_id res chain seq x y z
N MET A 1 -39.06 58.09 48.09
CA MET A 1 -38.61 56.69 47.97
C MET A 1 -39.20 56.10 46.69
N ARG A 2 -38.38 55.91 45.65
CA ARG A 2 -38.74 55.19 44.42
C ARG A 2 -37.83 53.97 44.34
N VAL A 3 -38.41 52.77 44.31
CA VAL A 3 -37.71 51.50 44.12
C VAL A 3 -37.76 51.16 42.62
N PRO A 4 -36.65 50.79 41.95
CA PRO A 4 -36.72 50.31 40.59
C PRO A 4 -36.94 48.79 40.57
N LEU A 5 -37.84 48.32 39.69
CA LEU A 5 -37.98 46.92 39.33
C LEU A 5 -36.78 46.49 38.47
N LEU A 6 -36.07 45.44 38.89
CA LEU A 6 -35.14 44.71 38.04
C LEU A 6 -35.90 43.69 37.19
N THR A 7 -35.93 43.92 35.87
CA THR A 7 -36.39 42.95 34.88
C THR A 7 -35.32 41.88 34.70
N SER A 8 -35.59 40.65 35.15
CA SER A 8 -34.72 39.49 34.90
C SER A 8 -34.91 39.01 33.45
N VAL A 9 -33.87 39.15 32.63
CA VAL A 9 -33.80 38.55 31.29
C VAL A 9 -33.33 37.11 31.46
N LEU A 10 -34.23 36.16 31.22
CA LEU A 10 -33.90 34.74 31.18
C LEU A 10 -33.21 34.45 29.84
N LEU A 11 -31.90 34.22 29.87
CA LEU A 11 -31.12 33.82 28.71
C LEU A 11 -31.34 32.32 28.47
N LEU A 12 -32.18 31.95 27.50
CA LEU A 12 -32.22 30.56 27.00
C LEU A 12 -30.91 30.29 26.25
N LEU A 13 -30.02 29.51 26.84
CA LEU A 13 -28.95 28.86 26.09
C LEU A 13 -29.58 27.79 25.19
N ALA A 14 -29.66 28.09 23.89
CA ALA A 14 -29.89 27.08 22.88
C ALA A 14 -28.69 26.14 22.85
N THR A 15 -28.85 24.93 23.36
CA THR A 15 -27.91 23.83 23.11
C THR A 15 -28.04 23.43 21.65
N SER A 16 -27.19 23.99 20.79
CA SER A 16 -26.95 23.44 19.46
C SER A 16 -26.41 22.02 19.63
N ALA A 17 -27.21 21.02 19.28
CA ALA A 17 -26.73 19.66 19.06
C ALA A 17 -25.77 19.71 17.87
N SER A 18 -24.49 19.92 18.14
CA SER A 18 -23.43 19.76 17.16
C SER A 18 -23.43 18.28 16.77
N GLY A 19 -23.99 17.95 15.61
CA GLY A 19 -23.81 16.64 15.00
C GLY A 19 -22.32 16.34 14.92
N GLU A 20 -21.96 15.08 15.19
CA GLU A 20 -20.57 14.62 15.08
C GLU A 20 -20.03 15.02 13.69
N PRO A 21 -18.85 15.65 13.61
CA PRO A 21 -18.30 16.02 12.31
C PRO A 21 -18.25 14.78 11.39
N PRO A 22 -18.49 14.93 10.07
CA PRO A 22 -18.66 13.79 9.17
C PRO A 22 -17.48 12.81 9.19
N GLU A 23 -16.26 13.28 9.46
CA GLU A 23 -15.07 12.45 9.65
C GLU A 23 -15.15 11.46 10.83
N PHE A 24 -16.04 11.69 11.82
CA PHE A 24 -16.21 10.84 12.99
C PHE A 24 -17.40 9.88 12.89
N ALA A 25 -18.35 10.17 11.98
CA ALA A 25 -19.61 9.44 11.86
C ALA A 25 -19.47 8.00 11.31
N ALA A 26 -18.28 7.62 10.85
CA ALA A 26 -18.07 6.32 10.26
C ALA A 26 -17.94 5.20 11.31
N SER A 27 -17.24 5.45 12.43
CA SER A 27 -17.16 4.50 13.56
C SER A 27 -18.37 4.63 14.47
N LYS A 28 -18.93 3.49 14.91
CA LYS A 28 -20.07 3.45 15.83
C LYS A 28 -19.67 3.44 17.31
N SER A 29 -18.35 3.41 17.58
CA SER A 29 -17.78 3.38 18.91
C SER A 29 -16.62 4.36 19.06
N ASP A 30 -16.48 4.92 20.25
CA ASP A 30 -15.36 5.76 20.71
C ASP A 30 -14.25 4.96 21.41
N ALA A 31 -14.38 3.62 21.49
CA ALA A 31 -13.35 2.76 22.05
C ALA A 31 -12.08 2.72 21.17
N LYS A 32 -11.02 2.11 21.71
CA LYS A 32 -9.68 2.03 21.08
C LYS A 32 -9.75 1.61 19.62
N VAL A 33 -8.92 2.25 18.79
CA VAL A 33 -8.74 1.90 17.38
C VAL A 33 -8.20 0.48 17.26
N LYS A 34 -8.81 -0.33 16.38
CA LYS A 34 -8.41 -1.71 16.11
C LYS A 34 -7.38 -1.75 15.00
N VAL A 35 -6.16 -2.18 15.30
CA VAL A 35 -5.01 -2.09 14.38
C VAL A 35 -4.66 -3.45 13.81
N PHE A 36 -4.53 -3.50 12.49
CA PHE A 36 -4.03 -4.66 11.75
C PHE A 36 -2.77 -4.27 10.97
N VAL A 37 -1.71 -5.07 11.11
CA VAL A 37 -0.48 -4.91 10.33
C VAL A 37 -0.52 -5.86 9.14
N LEU A 38 -0.47 -5.31 7.94
CA LEU A 38 -0.42 -6.04 6.67
C LEU A 38 1.01 -5.93 6.11
N ALA A 39 1.82 -6.94 6.40
CA ALA A 39 3.21 -7.01 5.97
C ALA A 39 3.36 -7.91 4.73
N GLY A 40 4.37 -7.69 3.90
CA GLY A 40 4.65 -8.64 2.82
C GLY A 40 5.42 -8.08 1.64
N GLN A 41 5.25 -8.77 0.51
CA GLN A 41 5.94 -8.47 -0.75
C GLN A 41 4.98 -7.87 -1.79
N SER A 42 5.13 -8.25 -3.06
CA SER A 42 4.38 -7.70 -4.21
C SER A 42 2.86 -7.91 -4.13
N ASN A 43 2.39 -9.02 -3.59
CA ASN A 43 0.95 -9.27 -3.48
C ASN A 43 0.33 -8.36 -2.41
N MET A 44 0.97 -8.27 -1.23
CA MET A 44 0.56 -7.34 -0.19
C MET A 44 0.68 -5.89 -0.66
N GLU A 45 1.71 -5.53 -1.44
CA GLU A 45 1.89 -4.20 -2.05
C GLU A 45 0.68 -3.76 -2.88
N GLY A 46 -0.14 -4.69 -3.37
CA GLY A 46 -1.36 -4.38 -4.12
C GLY A 46 -1.13 -4.30 -5.62
N ARG A 47 -0.51 -5.36 -6.16
CA ARG A 47 -0.31 -5.59 -7.61
C ARG A 47 -1.54 -6.15 -8.32
N GLY A 48 -2.70 -6.17 -7.66
CA GLY A 48 -3.97 -6.53 -8.26
C GLY A 48 -4.41 -5.45 -9.25
N PHE A 49 -4.54 -5.84 -10.51
CA PHE A 49 -5.07 -4.98 -11.57
C PHE A 49 -6.60 -4.96 -11.52
N PRO A 50 -7.26 -3.79 -11.64
CA PRO A 50 -8.71 -3.71 -11.71
C PRO A 50 -9.38 -4.40 -12.89
N GLU A 51 -8.69 -4.49 -14.04
CA GLU A 51 -9.31 -4.87 -15.31
C GLU A 51 -10.00 -6.24 -15.29
N PRO A 52 -9.41 -7.32 -14.71
CA PRO A 52 -10.10 -8.60 -14.57
C PRO A 52 -11.38 -8.50 -13.74
N LEU A 53 -11.36 -7.74 -12.64
CA LEU A 53 -12.53 -7.54 -11.78
C LEU A 53 -13.60 -6.75 -12.53
N ALA A 54 -13.23 -5.66 -13.21
CA ALA A 54 -14.16 -4.85 -13.99
C ALA A 54 -14.79 -5.65 -15.16
N TRP A 55 -14.08 -6.63 -15.72
CA TRP A 55 -14.69 -7.55 -16.67
C TRP A 55 -15.68 -8.52 -15.99
N GLN A 56 -15.34 -9.05 -14.81
CA GLN A 56 -16.23 -9.94 -14.05
C GLN A 56 -17.53 -9.25 -13.63
N THR A 57 -17.51 -7.96 -13.29
CA THR A 57 -18.73 -7.20 -12.92
C THR A 57 -19.73 -7.02 -14.06
N THR A 58 -19.33 -7.23 -15.33
CA THR A 58 -20.25 -7.26 -16.48
C THR A 58 -21.11 -8.52 -16.52
N GLN A 59 -20.67 -9.58 -15.84
CA GLN A 59 -21.36 -10.87 -15.78
C GLN A 59 -22.13 -10.96 -14.47
N LYS A 60 -23.46 -11.06 -14.56
CA LYS A 60 -24.36 -11.01 -13.40
C LYS A 60 -24.01 -12.05 -12.33
N GLU A 61 -23.58 -13.24 -12.74
CA GLU A 61 -23.20 -14.34 -11.84
C GLU A 61 -22.01 -14.05 -10.92
N TYR A 62 -21.14 -13.10 -11.26
CA TYR A 62 -19.98 -12.74 -10.43
C TYR A 62 -20.20 -11.49 -9.59
N ARG A 63 -21.30 -10.75 -9.79
CA ARG A 63 -21.54 -9.46 -9.14
C ARG A 63 -21.58 -9.57 -7.63
N GLU A 64 -22.30 -10.55 -7.08
CA GLU A 64 -22.51 -10.70 -5.64
C GLU A 64 -21.19 -10.65 -4.85
N ARG A 65 -20.15 -11.33 -5.34
CA ARG A 65 -18.81 -11.38 -4.74
C ARG A 65 -18.16 -10.00 -4.55
N TYR A 66 -18.49 -9.03 -5.41
CA TYR A 66 -17.84 -7.72 -5.46
C TYR A 66 -18.75 -6.58 -5.01
N THR A 67 -19.93 -6.87 -4.47
CA THR A 67 -20.91 -5.84 -4.07
C THR A 67 -20.30 -4.77 -3.18
N HIS A 68 -19.50 -5.17 -2.20
CA HIS A 68 -18.84 -4.26 -1.28
C HIS A 68 -17.67 -3.48 -1.90
N PHE A 69 -17.13 -3.88 -3.06
CA PHE A 69 -16.06 -3.15 -3.75
C PHE A 69 -16.59 -2.00 -4.59
N ILE A 70 -17.86 -2.08 -5.00
CA ILE A 70 -18.45 -1.13 -5.93
C ILE A 70 -19.20 -0.07 -5.14
N GLN A 71 -19.01 1.20 -5.51
CA GLN A 71 -19.73 2.31 -4.90
C GLN A 71 -21.24 2.06 -4.94
N ASP A 72 -21.88 2.08 -3.77
CA ASP A 72 -23.31 1.84 -3.58
C ASP A 72 -23.83 0.47 -4.08
N GLY A 73 -22.92 -0.46 -4.41
CA GLY A 73 -23.28 -1.71 -5.10
C GLY A 73 -23.82 -1.51 -6.53
N ASP A 74 -23.67 -0.32 -7.11
CA ASP A 74 -24.21 0.03 -8.42
C ASP A 74 -23.27 -0.45 -9.55
N PHE A 75 -23.38 -1.73 -9.87
CA PHE A 75 -22.61 -2.35 -10.94
C PHE A 75 -22.89 -1.74 -12.31
N ASP A 76 -24.10 -1.25 -12.56
CA ASP A 76 -24.45 -0.75 -13.88
C ASP A 76 -23.78 0.60 -14.12
N ALA A 77 -23.81 1.51 -13.14
CA ALA A 77 -23.09 2.76 -13.24
C ALA A 77 -21.56 2.57 -13.19
N PHE A 78 -21.05 1.58 -12.44
CA PHE A 78 -19.64 1.22 -12.49
C PHE A 78 -19.22 0.76 -13.89
N ASN A 79 -19.93 -0.21 -14.46
CA ASN A 79 -19.63 -0.76 -15.78
C ASN A 79 -19.78 0.30 -16.89
N GLN A 80 -20.80 1.17 -16.79
CA GLN A 80 -21.02 2.27 -17.71
C GLN A 80 -19.84 3.26 -17.69
N LEU A 81 -19.36 3.67 -16.51
CA LEU A 81 -18.22 4.59 -16.40
C LEU A 81 -16.94 3.96 -16.98
N VAL A 82 -16.68 2.70 -16.67
CA VAL A 82 -15.53 1.95 -17.21
C VAL A 82 -15.60 1.93 -18.74
N ALA A 83 -16.76 1.64 -19.33
CA ALA A 83 -16.94 1.61 -20.78
C ALA A 83 -16.75 2.98 -21.42
N GLN A 84 -17.26 4.06 -20.80
CA GLN A 84 -17.17 5.43 -21.34
C GLN A 84 -15.76 6.02 -21.29
N THR A 85 -14.97 5.64 -20.28
CA THR A 85 -13.65 6.24 -20.02
C THR A 85 -12.48 5.42 -20.55
N ARG A 86 -12.75 4.19 -21.02
CA ARG A 86 -11.74 3.33 -21.62
C ARG A 86 -11.30 3.87 -22.98
N ASP A 87 -10.00 4.08 -23.13
CA ASP A 87 -9.40 4.45 -24.40
C ASP A 87 -9.22 3.19 -25.28
N PRO A 88 -9.88 3.09 -26.46
CA PRO A 88 -9.71 1.93 -27.34
C PRO A 88 -8.34 1.91 -28.02
N ASN A 89 -7.63 3.03 -28.08
CA ASN A 89 -6.36 3.19 -28.77
C ASN A 89 -5.14 3.15 -27.82
N ASP A 90 -5.35 3.37 -26.52
CA ASP A 90 -4.29 3.28 -25.52
C ASP A 90 -4.66 2.39 -24.32
N ARG A 91 -4.23 1.13 -24.40
CA ARG A 91 -4.39 0.15 -23.31
C ARG A 91 -3.61 0.47 -22.04
N ARG A 92 -2.67 1.44 -22.07
CA ARG A 92 -1.91 1.84 -20.87
C ARG A 92 -2.66 2.84 -20.02
N LYS A 93 -3.70 3.48 -20.57
CA LYS A 93 -4.55 4.41 -19.83
C LYS A 93 -5.66 3.64 -19.16
N SER A 94 -5.59 3.53 -17.83
CA SER A 94 -6.68 2.97 -17.03
C SER A 94 -7.98 3.74 -17.28
N PRO A 95 -9.13 3.06 -17.42
CA PRO A 95 -10.42 3.71 -17.31
C PRO A 95 -10.66 4.20 -15.88
N THR A 96 -11.69 5.02 -15.69
CA THR A 96 -12.14 5.45 -14.37
C THR A 96 -13.03 4.38 -13.74
N TYR A 97 -12.79 4.09 -12.47
CA TYR A 97 -13.54 3.10 -11.69
C TYR A 97 -14.32 3.79 -10.56
N ARG A 98 -15.49 3.23 -10.19
CA ARG A 98 -16.29 3.69 -9.04
C ARG A 98 -16.13 2.75 -7.85
N TRP A 99 -15.00 2.84 -7.17
CA TRP A 99 -14.74 2.05 -5.96
C TRP A 99 -15.56 2.55 -4.78
N SER A 100 -15.94 1.64 -3.89
CA SER A 100 -16.45 1.99 -2.58
C SER A 100 -15.35 2.61 -1.71
N THR A 101 -15.78 3.37 -0.71
CA THR A 101 -14.92 3.96 0.31
C THR A 101 -15.51 3.65 1.68
N ARG A 102 -14.64 3.30 2.63
CA ARG A 102 -15.01 3.09 4.03
C ARG A 102 -14.33 4.14 4.91
N GLY A 103 -15.13 4.98 5.58
CA GLY A 103 -14.61 5.92 6.58
C GLY A 103 -14.27 5.26 7.91
N ASP A 104 -14.84 4.09 8.20
CA ASP A 104 -14.67 3.33 9.44
C ASP A 104 -13.45 2.39 9.42
N VAL A 105 -12.73 2.40 8.29
CA VAL A 105 -11.46 1.71 8.12
C VAL A 105 -10.46 2.67 7.52
N TRP A 106 -9.42 2.99 8.28
CA TRP A 106 -8.28 3.75 7.80
C TRP A 106 -7.19 2.84 7.28
N ILE A 107 -6.36 3.39 6.41
CA ILE A 107 -5.16 2.74 5.91
C ILE A 107 -3.98 3.72 5.86
N ASP A 108 -2.79 3.24 6.20
CA ASP A 108 -1.52 3.94 6.04
C ASP A 108 -0.56 3.08 5.20
N TYR A 109 -0.02 3.67 4.12
CA TYR A 109 0.92 2.98 3.24
C TYR A 109 1.79 3.94 2.42
N LEU A 110 3.12 3.86 2.59
CA LEU A 110 4.11 4.61 1.80
C LEU A 110 3.77 6.11 1.66
N GLY A 111 3.40 6.74 2.78
CA GLY A 111 3.04 8.15 2.86
C GLY A 111 1.62 8.49 2.37
N LYS A 112 0.91 7.56 1.74
CA LYS A 112 -0.53 7.68 1.45
C LYS A 112 -1.31 7.21 2.67
N ARG A 113 -2.33 7.97 3.06
CA ARG A 113 -3.18 7.66 4.21
C ARG A 113 -4.59 8.20 4.04
N GLY A 114 -5.54 7.56 4.69
CA GLY A 114 -6.94 8.01 4.74
C GLY A 114 -7.91 6.85 4.83
N ASP A 115 -9.14 7.09 4.38
CA ASP A 115 -10.20 6.11 4.31
C ASP A 115 -9.85 4.97 3.34
N LEU A 116 -10.30 3.77 3.67
CA LEU A 116 -10.05 2.59 2.86
C LEU A 116 -10.83 2.69 1.55
N THR A 117 -10.07 2.69 0.45
CA THR A 117 -10.56 2.57 -0.92
C THR A 117 -9.43 2.01 -1.79
N VAL A 118 -9.66 1.79 -3.08
CA VAL A 118 -8.59 1.44 -4.03
C VAL A 118 -7.72 2.67 -4.29
N GLY A 119 -6.40 2.49 -4.37
CA GLY A 119 -5.45 3.60 -4.59
C GLY A 119 -4.18 3.53 -3.74
N TYR A 120 -4.18 2.64 -2.75
CA TYR A 120 -3.03 2.33 -1.89
C TYR A 120 -2.20 1.15 -2.44
N GLY A 121 -2.42 0.73 -3.69
CA GLY A 121 -1.63 -0.30 -4.36
C GLY A 121 -0.55 0.24 -5.29
N ALA A 122 0.10 -0.69 -6.01
CA ALA A 122 0.95 -0.40 -7.16
C ALA A 122 0.55 -1.35 -8.30
N PRO A 123 -0.02 -0.87 -9.42
CA PRO A 123 -0.05 0.51 -9.93
C PRO A 123 -1.01 1.44 -9.18
N LYS A 124 -1.11 2.71 -9.61
CA LYS A 124 -1.93 3.74 -8.96
C LYS A 124 -3.36 3.27 -8.65
N ASP A 125 -4.01 2.60 -9.59
CA ASP A 125 -5.37 2.07 -9.45
C ASP A 125 -5.39 0.62 -8.97
N GLY A 126 -4.23 0.08 -8.59
CA GLY A 126 -4.11 -1.26 -8.06
C GLY A 126 -4.61 -1.36 -6.62
N PHE A 127 -4.97 -2.57 -6.24
CA PHE A 127 -5.33 -2.93 -4.87
C PHE A 127 -4.72 -4.28 -4.51
N GLY A 128 -4.54 -4.50 -3.21
CA GLY A 128 -4.13 -5.78 -2.66
C GLY A 128 -5.19 -6.38 -1.74
N PRO A 129 -4.79 -7.34 -0.89
CA PRO A 129 -5.71 -7.94 0.06
C PRO A 129 -6.26 -6.92 1.07
N GLU A 130 -5.61 -5.76 1.25
CA GLU A 130 -6.08 -4.71 2.17
C GLU A 130 -7.53 -4.30 1.90
N PHE A 131 -7.95 -4.30 0.63
CA PHE A 131 -9.27 -3.80 0.28
C PHE A 131 -10.35 -4.78 0.75
N ASN A 132 -10.26 -6.06 0.36
CA ASN A 132 -11.21 -7.05 0.85
C ASN A 132 -11.12 -7.26 2.36
N PHE A 133 -9.89 -7.35 2.87
CA PHE A 133 -9.65 -7.56 4.30
C PHE A 133 -10.30 -6.44 5.12
N GLY A 134 -10.07 -5.19 4.73
CA GLY A 134 -10.64 -4.01 5.39
C GLY A 134 -12.17 -4.01 5.39
N HIS A 135 -12.81 -4.42 4.29
CA HIS A 135 -14.27 -4.59 4.29
C HIS A 135 -14.76 -5.65 5.29
N VAL A 136 -14.05 -6.76 5.42
CA VAL A 136 -14.41 -7.84 6.36
C VAL A 136 -14.25 -7.37 7.81
N VAL A 137 -13.10 -6.77 8.16
CA VAL A 137 -12.87 -6.32 9.55
C VAL A 137 -13.70 -5.10 9.91
N GLY A 138 -13.95 -4.18 8.98
CA GLY A 138 -14.86 -3.05 9.21
C GLY A 138 -16.32 -3.47 9.39
N ASN A 139 -16.74 -4.61 8.85
CA ASN A 139 -18.06 -5.17 9.18
C ASN A 139 -18.09 -5.86 10.55
N HIS A 140 -16.93 -6.32 11.03
CA HIS A 140 -16.83 -7.07 12.28
C HIS A 140 -16.75 -6.17 13.51
N PHE A 141 -16.01 -5.05 13.41
CA PHE A 141 -15.82 -4.11 14.52
C PHE A 141 -16.76 -2.90 14.40
N ASP A 142 -17.33 -2.51 15.53
CA ASP A 142 -18.04 -1.22 15.65
C ASP A 142 -17.05 -0.05 15.88
N GLN A 143 -15.82 -0.35 16.30
CA GLN A 143 -14.74 0.61 16.46
C GLN A 143 -14.08 0.96 15.13
N GLN A 144 -13.43 2.12 15.09
CA GLN A 144 -12.53 2.49 14.00
C GLN A 144 -11.44 1.42 13.81
N VAL A 145 -11.24 0.99 12.57
CA VAL A 145 -10.14 0.10 12.19
C VAL A 145 -9.02 0.91 11.55
N LEU A 146 -7.76 0.51 11.79
CA LEU A 146 -6.58 1.00 11.09
C LEU A 146 -5.80 -0.19 10.50
N ILE A 147 -5.54 -0.13 9.21
CA ILE A 147 -4.62 -1.01 8.49
C ILE A 147 -3.29 -0.29 8.31
N ILE A 148 -2.22 -0.82 8.90
CA ILE A 148 -0.86 -0.34 8.64
C ILE A 148 -0.21 -1.31 7.66
N LYS A 149 0.09 -0.83 6.46
CA LYS A 149 0.65 -1.66 5.40
C LYS A 149 2.17 -1.47 5.34
N THR A 150 2.91 -2.55 5.50
CA THR A 150 4.38 -2.58 5.49
C THR A 150 4.87 -3.58 4.46
N SER A 151 4.60 -3.28 3.20
CA SER A 151 4.85 -4.17 2.08
C SER A 151 5.74 -3.54 1.02
N TRP A 152 6.72 -4.28 0.52
CA TRP A 152 7.62 -3.82 -0.53
C TRP A 152 7.87 -4.92 -1.56
N GLY A 153 7.67 -4.62 -2.84
CA GLY A 153 7.96 -5.54 -3.93
C GLY A 153 9.44 -5.92 -4.02
N GLY A 154 9.71 -7.12 -4.55
CA GLY A 154 11.08 -7.57 -4.85
C GLY A 154 11.94 -7.90 -3.63
N ARG A 155 11.34 -8.12 -2.46
CA ARG A 155 12.05 -8.45 -1.22
C ARG A 155 12.01 -9.96 -0.95
N ALA A 156 13.12 -10.51 -0.49
CA ALA A 156 13.20 -11.92 -0.10
C ALA A 156 13.01 -12.08 1.41
N LEU A 157 12.19 -13.06 1.82
CA LEU A 157 11.97 -13.40 3.23
C LEU A 157 13.28 -13.70 3.95
N ALA A 158 14.07 -14.64 3.40
CA ALA A 158 15.35 -15.09 3.95
C ALA A 158 16.50 -14.07 3.82
N ARG A 159 16.21 -12.82 3.44
CA ARG A 159 17.20 -11.72 3.42
C ARG A 159 16.62 -10.52 4.14
N GLY A 160 15.71 -9.79 3.50
CA GLY A 160 15.21 -8.51 4.00
C GLY A 160 14.38 -8.63 5.28
N PHE A 161 13.59 -9.70 5.44
CA PHE A 161 12.63 -9.84 6.54
C PHE A 161 13.09 -10.78 7.66
N LEU A 162 14.36 -11.16 7.68
CA LEU A 162 14.91 -11.95 8.77
C LEU A 162 14.80 -11.20 10.10
N SER A 163 14.25 -11.89 11.10
CA SER A 163 14.17 -11.36 12.45
C SER A 163 15.58 -11.26 13.07
N PRO A 164 15.81 -10.40 14.07
CA PRO A 164 17.11 -10.29 14.74
C PRO A 164 17.65 -11.61 15.27
N SER A 165 16.77 -12.49 15.79
CA SER A 165 17.15 -13.81 16.31
C SER A 165 17.44 -14.85 15.22
N SER A 166 17.13 -14.56 13.95
CA SER A 166 17.41 -15.42 12.80
C SER A 166 18.66 -14.99 12.01
N MET A 167 19.37 -13.96 12.48
CA MET A 167 20.59 -13.47 11.84
C MET A 167 21.74 -14.47 12.01
N LEU A 168 22.61 -14.55 11.00
CA LEU A 168 23.80 -15.41 11.03
C LEU A 168 24.93 -14.77 11.86
N THR A 169 25.98 -15.55 12.14
CA THR A 169 27.21 -15.02 12.75
C THR A 169 28.02 -14.19 11.74
N ASP A 170 28.95 -13.37 12.25
CA ASP A 170 29.81 -12.54 11.40
C ASP A 170 30.70 -13.37 10.48
N ASP A 171 31.20 -14.52 10.93
CA ASP A 171 32.01 -15.44 10.11
C ASP A 171 31.20 -16.05 8.96
N GLN A 172 29.93 -16.39 9.22
CA GLN A 172 29.02 -16.87 8.18
C GLN A 172 28.74 -15.76 7.15
N TYR A 173 28.50 -14.53 7.60
CA TYR A 173 28.33 -13.39 6.69
C TYR A 173 29.60 -13.08 5.91
N ALA A 174 30.78 -13.21 6.51
CA ALA A 174 32.05 -13.02 5.81
C ALA A 174 32.20 -14.04 4.68
N THR A 175 31.87 -15.30 4.94
CA THR A 175 31.88 -16.38 3.94
C THR A 175 30.92 -16.08 2.78
N LEU A 176 29.68 -15.65 3.10
CA LEU A 176 28.67 -15.32 2.09
C LEU A 176 29.02 -14.07 1.27
N ALA A 177 29.61 -13.05 1.91
CA ALA A 177 30.05 -11.84 1.24
C ALA A 177 31.17 -12.14 0.23
N GLU A 178 32.15 -12.97 0.62
CA GLU A 178 33.22 -13.37 -0.29
C GLU A 178 32.69 -14.22 -1.46
N ALA A 179 31.76 -15.14 -1.20
CA ALA A 179 31.10 -15.89 -2.27
C ALA A 179 30.37 -14.98 -3.27
N GLN A 180 29.61 -13.98 -2.80
CA GLN A 180 28.95 -13.00 -3.68
C GLN A 180 29.97 -12.14 -4.45
N ASN A 181 31.09 -11.77 -3.82
CA ASN A 181 32.15 -11.00 -4.46
C ASN A 181 32.85 -11.82 -5.56
N GLU A 182 33.09 -13.11 -5.32
CA GLU A 182 33.63 -14.03 -6.34
C GLU A 182 32.69 -14.16 -7.54
N GLU A 183 31.39 -14.40 -7.31
CA GLU A 183 30.39 -14.39 -8.39
C GLU A 183 30.36 -13.06 -9.16
N SER A 184 30.47 -11.94 -8.44
CA SER A 184 30.50 -10.61 -9.05
C SER A 184 31.77 -10.39 -9.89
N ARG A 185 32.93 -10.86 -9.43
CA ARG A 185 34.19 -10.83 -10.19
C ARG A 185 34.08 -11.65 -11.47
N GLN A 186 33.56 -12.88 -11.40
CA GLN A 186 33.35 -13.74 -12.56
C GLN A 186 32.36 -13.15 -13.56
N TRP A 187 31.26 -12.57 -13.08
CA TRP A 187 30.29 -11.89 -13.94
C TRP A 187 30.92 -10.66 -14.60
N ASN A 188 31.63 -9.81 -13.85
CA ASN A 188 32.31 -8.63 -14.38
C ASN A 188 33.37 -8.97 -15.44
N ALA A 189 34.06 -10.10 -15.30
CA ALA A 189 35.05 -10.56 -16.26
C ALA A 189 34.43 -11.06 -17.58
N THR A 190 33.24 -11.68 -17.52
CA THR A 190 32.64 -12.37 -18.68
C THR A 190 31.53 -11.57 -19.37
N GLU A 191 30.84 -10.69 -18.66
CA GLU A 191 29.70 -9.95 -19.19
C GLU A 191 30.06 -8.92 -20.29
N PRO A 192 31.18 -8.18 -20.22
CA PRO A 192 31.53 -7.21 -21.25
C PRO A 192 31.54 -7.80 -22.67
N ALA A 193 32.16 -8.98 -22.84
CA ALA A 193 32.22 -9.68 -24.12
C ALA A 193 30.83 -10.12 -24.60
N LYS A 194 29.95 -10.55 -23.69
CA LYS A 194 28.55 -10.91 -24.03
C LYS A 194 27.76 -9.68 -24.49
N ILE A 195 27.95 -8.55 -23.82
CA ILE A 195 27.31 -7.27 -24.18
C ILE A 195 27.80 -6.79 -25.54
N GLU A 196 29.10 -6.90 -25.82
CA GLU A 196 29.69 -6.55 -27.10
C GLU A 196 29.10 -7.41 -28.23
N ALA A 197 29.08 -8.73 -28.08
CA ALA A 197 28.50 -9.65 -29.06
C ALA A 197 27.00 -9.36 -29.31
N TYR A 198 26.23 -9.11 -28.25
CA TYR A 198 24.82 -8.70 -28.36
C TYR A 198 24.69 -7.38 -29.12
N ASN A 199 25.51 -6.37 -28.77
CA ASN A 199 25.45 -5.06 -29.40
C ASN A 199 25.85 -5.10 -30.87
N ALA A 200 26.83 -5.92 -31.25
CA ALA A 200 27.19 -6.14 -32.65
C ALA A 200 26.00 -6.71 -33.45
N LYS A 201 25.33 -7.74 -32.92
CA LYS A 201 24.11 -8.32 -33.52
C LYS A 201 23.01 -7.27 -33.65
N VAL A 202 22.70 -6.54 -32.58
CA VAL A 202 21.66 -5.50 -32.58
C VAL A 202 22.01 -4.37 -33.56
N THR A 203 23.28 -4.01 -33.69
CA THR A 203 23.73 -2.99 -34.65
C THR A 203 23.44 -3.43 -36.08
N GLN A 204 23.66 -4.70 -36.41
CA GLN A 204 23.32 -5.23 -37.73
C GLN A 204 21.80 -5.26 -37.97
N GLU A 205 21.01 -5.73 -36.99
CA GLU A 205 19.54 -5.72 -37.07
C GLU A 205 18.98 -4.29 -37.24
N ASN A 206 19.56 -3.31 -36.55
CA ASN A 206 19.14 -1.92 -36.60
C ASN A 206 19.40 -1.22 -37.92
N LYS A 207 20.19 -1.81 -38.83
CA LYS A 207 20.40 -1.25 -40.18
C LYS A 207 19.14 -1.34 -41.05
N THR A 208 18.33 -2.37 -40.85
CA THR A 208 17.15 -2.65 -41.67
C THR A 208 15.83 -2.55 -40.87
N ALA A 209 15.90 -2.39 -39.56
CA ALA A 209 14.71 -2.31 -38.72
C ALA A 209 14.03 -0.94 -38.78
N GLU A 210 12.72 -0.92 -39.02
CA GLU A 210 11.88 0.29 -38.91
C GLU A 210 11.92 0.89 -37.49
N LYS A 211 12.05 0.05 -36.46
CA LYS A 211 12.23 0.46 -35.07
C LYS A 211 13.52 -0.10 -34.49
N LYS A 212 14.47 0.80 -34.21
CA LYS A 212 15.79 0.43 -33.69
C LYS A 212 15.71 -0.05 -32.24
N LYS A 213 16.35 -1.18 -31.96
CA LYS A 213 16.57 -1.72 -30.61
C LYS A 213 17.72 -0.97 -29.93
N ARG A 214 17.64 -0.81 -28.61
CA ARG A 214 18.65 -0.13 -27.81
C ARG A 214 19.87 -1.02 -27.55
N LEU A 215 21.07 -0.46 -27.67
CA LEU A 215 22.31 -1.11 -27.26
C LEU A 215 22.41 -1.16 -25.73
N ARG A 216 22.96 -2.27 -25.22
CA ARG A 216 23.21 -2.46 -23.79
C ARG A 216 24.49 -1.73 -23.39
N LYS A 217 24.50 -1.19 -22.17
CA LYS A 217 25.70 -0.61 -21.55
C LYS A 217 26.11 -1.51 -20.40
N PHE A 218 27.39 -1.88 -20.34
CA PHE A 218 27.94 -2.59 -19.20
C PHE A 218 27.99 -1.65 -17.99
N LYS A 219 27.62 -2.19 -16.83
CA LYS A 219 27.83 -1.57 -15.52
C LYS A 219 28.38 -2.67 -14.62
N PRO A 220 29.59 -2.52 -14.07
CA PRO A 220 30.17 -3.56 -13.22
C PRO A 220 29.34 -3.71 -11.94
N ARG A 221 29.25 -4.94 -11.45
CA ARG A 221 28.77 -5.23 -10.09
C ARG A 221 29.81 -4.78 -9.09
N GLU A 222 29.39 -4.10 -8.05
CA GLU A 222 30.26 -3.66 -6.96
C GLU A 222 30.51 -4.82 -5.99
N MET A 223 31.74 -4.90 -5.48
CA MET A 223 32.06 -5.79 -4.37
C MET A 223 31.63 -5.14 -3.06
N VAL A 224 31.15 -5.96 -2.13
CA VAL A 224 30.64 -5.51 -0.84
C VAL A 224 31.53 -6.00 0.30
N THR A 225 31.66 -5.19 1.33
CA THR A 225 32.25 -5.66 2.60
C THR A 225 31.29 -6.63 3.30
N MET A 226 31.80 -7.40 4.26
CA MET A 226 30.94 -8.24 5.11
C MET A 226 29.85 -7.41 5.79
N GLN A 227 30.16 -6.22 6.30
CA GLN A 227 29.17 -5.36 6.96
C GLN A 227 28.09 -4.87 5.99
N GLN A 228 28.48 -4.38 4.80
CA GLN A 228 27.52 -3.98 3.75
C GLN A 228 26.66 -5.15 3.27
N TYR A 229 27.21 -6.37 3.25
CA TYR A 229 26.45 -7.57 2.94
C TYR A 229 25.43 -7.88 4.05
N LYS A 230 25.89 -7.88 5.31
CA LYS A 230 25.09 -8.15 6.51
C LYS A 230 23.96 -7.14 6.69
N GLU A 231 24.18 -5.85 6.40
CA GLU A 231 23.17 -4.80 6.53
C GLU A 231 21.90 -5.04 5.69
N GLN A 232 22.03 -5.80 4.59
CA GLN A 232 20.90 -6.17 3.75
C GLN A 232 19.96 -7.17 4.43
N TYR A 233 20.45 -7.86 5.48
CA TYR A 233 19.69 -8.85 6.23
C TYR A 233 18.89 -8.19 7.36
N GLY A 234 17.60 -8.53 7.42
CA GLY A 234 16.64 -7.97 8.37
C GLY A 234 16.33 -6.48 8.16
N LYS A 235 16.79 -5.86 7.07
CA LYS A 235 16.55 -4.43 6.79
C LYS A 235 15.05 -4.13 6.66
N ASP A 236 14.34 -4.94 5.89
CA ASP A 236 12.91 -4.76 5.67
C ASP A 236 12.10 -5.11 6.93
N TYR A 237 12.57 -6.06 7.75
CA TYR A 237 12.00 -6.28 9.09
C TYR A 237 12.12 -5.03 9.98
N ARG A 238 13.31 -4.43 10.06
CA ARG A 238 13.53 -3.21 10.85
C ARG A 238 12.69 -2.04 10.34
N ASN A 239 12.62 -1.87 9.03
CA ASN A 239 11.76 -0.87 8.41
C ASN A 239 10.28 -1.11 8.75
N MET A 240 9.79 -2.36 8.67
CA MET A 240 8.41 -2.69 9.05
C MET A 240 8.10 -2.27 10.49
N ILE A 241 8.99 -2.61 11.43
CA ILE A 241 8.81 -2.23 12.83
C ILE A 241 8.85 -0.71 13.01
N ALA A 242 9.73 0.00 12.29
CA ALA A 242 9.79 1.45 12.33
C ALA A 242 8.49 2.08 11.81
N GLU A 243 8.01 1.68 10.62
CA GLU A 243 6.78 2.21 10.03
C GLU A 243 5.56 1.99 10.92
N VAL A 244 5.44 0.81 11.54
CA VAL A 244 4.34 0.53 12.50
C VAL A 244 4.45 1.44 13.72
N ARG A 245 5.65 1.62 14.28
CA ARG A 245 5.85 2.48 15.46
C ARG A 245 5.54 3.93 15.15
N ASP A 246 6.05 4.44 14.03
CA ASP A 246 5.89 5.83 13.63
C ASP A 246 4.42 6.13 13.34
N CYS A 247 3.73 5.23 12.62
CA CYS A 247 2.28 5.35 12.39
C CYS A 247 1.48 5.43 13.69
N LEU A 248 1.78 4.54 14.65
CA LEU A 248 1.08 4.48 15.93
C LEU A 248 1.41 5.65 16.87
N ALA A 249 2.63 6.19 16.78
CA ALA A 249 3.04 7.36 17.56
C ALA A 249 2.39 8.66 17.04
N GLU A 250 2.11 8.74 15.74
CA GLU A 250 1.65 9.94 15.05
C GLU A 250 0.16 9.90 14.68
N LEU A 251 -0.65 9.01 15.28
CA LEU A 251 -2.05 8.81 14.87
C LEU A 251 -2.87 10.10 14.74
N GLY A 252 -2.73 11.03 15.68
CA GLY A 252 -3.44 12.32 15.66
C GLY A 252 -2.99 13.26 14.53
N GLU A 253 -1.76 13.12 14.05
CA GLU A 253 -1.25 13.86 12.89
C GLU A 253 -1.63 13.17 11.58
N ARG A 254 -1.66 11.83 11.58
CA ARG A 254 -1.93 11.02 10.38
C ARG A 254 -3.41 10.93 10.05
N PHE A 255 -4.29 10.93 11.05
CA PHE A 255 -5.73 10.69 10.90
C PHE A 255 -6.53 11.74 11.67
N PRO A 256 -7.12 12.75 10.99
CA PRO A 256 -7.90 13.80 11.64
C PRO A 256 -9.08 13.31 12.48
N GLY A 257 -9.64 12.13 12.14
CA GLY A 257 -10.71 11.49 12.90
C GLY A 257 -10.26 10.80 14.19
N TYR A 258 -8.95 10.79 14.52
CA TYR A 258 -8.44 10.18 15.75
C TYR A 258 -8.76 11.07 16.97
N ARG A 259 -9.44 10.47 17.95
CA ARG A 259 -10.00 11.13 19.14
C ARG A 259 -9.12 10.97 20.39
N ASN A 260 -7.83 10.63 20.22
CA ASN A 260 -6.95 10.22 21.33
C ASN A 260 -7.48 9.03 22.15
N GLN A 261 -8.29 8.16 21.53
CA GLN A 261 -8.89 7.01 22.20
C GLN A 261 -7.94 5.82 22.41
N GLY A 262 -6.68 5.94 21.98
CA GLY A 262 -5.70 4.87 22.00
C GLY A 262 -5.96 3.81 20.93
N TYR A 263 -5.14 2.76 20.94
CA TYR A 263 -5.22 1.66 19.98
C TYR A 263 -4.98 0.30 20.63
N GLU A 264 -5.38 -0.75 19.93
CA GLU A 264 -5.13 -2.15 20.23
C GLU A 264 -4.72 -2.88 18.94
N ILE A 265 -3.59 -3.59 18.98
CA ILE A 265 -3.14 -4.39 17.83
C ILE A 265 -3.86 -5.73 17.86
N GLU A 266 -4.73 -5.95 16.89
CA GLU A 266 -5.61 -7.12 16.79
C GLU A 266 -5.01 -8.22 15.93
N GLY A 267 -4.13 -7.88 14.98
CA GLY A 267 -3.62 -8.88 14.07
C GLY A 267 -2.44 -8.46 13.22
N PHE A 268 -1.76 -9.49 12.73
CA PHE A 268 -0.67 -9.42 11.79
C PHE A 268 -0.94 -10.38 10.64
N VAL A 269 -0.87 -9.87 9.41
CA VAL A 269 -1.13 -10.62 8.17
C VAL A 269 0.09 -10.51 7.27
N TRP A 270 0.47 -11.65 6.67
CA TRP A 270 1.59 -11.76 5.72
C TRP A 270 1.12 -12.23 4.33
#